data_AF-A0AAD9IHM0-F1
#
_entry.id   AF-A0AAD9IHM0-F1
#
_cell.length_a   1.000
_cell.length_b   1.000
_cell.length_c   1.000
_cell.angle_alpha   90.00
_cell.angle_beta   90.00
_cell.angle_gamma   90.00
#
_symmetry.space_group_name_H-M   'P 1'
#
loop_
_entity.id
_entity.type
_entity.pdbx_description
1 polymer ?
#
loop_
_entity_poly.entity_id
_entity_poly.type
_entity_poly.pdbx_seq_one_letter_code
_entity_poly.pdbx_strand_id
1 'polypeptide(L)'
;MSLYSTSAGYDPDGDKQRSVNTVGPRWVGTALCLLAWLAAGSASTPATAWLALVAVLVAATLQLQALNRLYGLRAKFGRAPKSLYLLYFLPTSMLTAWLTLVISCTGLAAMTVTVDTKDLDVAAVVFMAVMVGAGAFMLVHHRDTVFGLTLIWAFVGVYEAAKDRGAEHSVQYAALGSVVLVTILCLV
;
A
#
# COMPACT_ATOMS: atom_id res chain seq x y z
N MET A 1 -44.41 20.74 10.74
CA MET A 1 -43.71 19.50 11.13
C MET A 1 -44.08 18.45 10.11
N SER A 2 -43.27 18.30 9.06
CA SER A 2 -43.55 17.41 7.92
C SER A 2 -42.60 16.23 7.99
N LEU A 3 -43.17 15.04 8.18
CA LEU A 3 -42.48 13.75 8.18
C LEU A 3 -42.13 13.36 6.75
N TYR A 4 -40.98 13.83 6.26
CA TYR A 4 -40.31 13.19 5.13
C TYR A 4 -39.06 12.48 5.66
N SER A 5 -39.25 11.28 6.21
CA SER A 5 -38.16 10.29 6.23
C SER A 5 -38.04 9.73 4.81
N THR A 6 -37.37 10.45 3.92
CA THR A 6 -36.85 9.83 2.72
C THR A 6 -35.77 8.86 3.17
N SER A 7 -36.11 7.56 3.08
CA SER A 7 -35.13 6.51 2.88
C SER A 7 -34.07 7.06 1.92
N ALA A 8 -32.83 7.25 2.38
CA ALA A 8 -31.74 7.75 1.56
C ALA A 8 -31.49 6.72 0.45
N GLY A 9 -32.19 6.91 -0.67
CA GLY A 9 -32.11 6.06 -1.85
C GLY A 9 -30.70 6.14 -2.42
N TYR A 10 -30.27 5.02 -2.99
CA TYR A 10 -29.04 4.93 -3.77
C TYR A 10 -29.01 6.05 -4.83
N ASP A 11 -28.05 6.97 -4.71
CA ASP A 11 -27.82 8.10 -5.62
C ASP A 11 -26.58 7.80 -6.47
N PRO A 12 -26.74 7.14 -7.63
CA PRO A 12 -25.63 6.63 -8.41
C PRO A 12 -24.69 7.72 -8.91
N ASP A 13 -25.20 8.93 -9.16
CA ASP A 13 -24.40 10.01 -9.73
C ASP A 13 -23.75 10.84 -8.62
N GLY A 14 -24.43 11.05 -7.50
CA GLY A 14 -23.84 11.64 -6.30
C GLY A 14 -22.73 10.76 -5.69
N ASP A 15 -22.89 9.44 -5.67
CA ASP A 15 -21.90 8.51 -5.11
C ASP A 15 -20.66 8.39 -6.00
N LYS A 16 -20.83 8.39 -7.33
CA LYS A 16 -19.72 8.48 -8.29
C LYS A 16 -18.95 9.78 -8.11
N GLN A 17 -19.64 10.93 -8.08
CA GLN A 17 -19.00 12.23 -7.99
C GLN A 17 -18.26 12.40 -6.66
N ARG A 18 -18.82 11.91 -5.55
CA ARG A 18 -18.14 11.86 -4.25
C ARG A 18 -16.90 10.98 -4.29
N SER A 19 -16.97 9.81 -4.91
CA SER A 19 -15.84 8.89 -5.05
C SER A 19 -14.72 9.51 -5.91
N VAL A 20 -15.06 10.09 -7.06
CA VAL A 20 -14.11 10.77 -7.96
C VAL A 20 -13.45 11.96 -7.27
N ASN A 21 -14.21 12.84 -6.63
CA ASN A 21 -13.63 14.02 -5.97
C ASN A 21 -12.77 13.64 -4.75
N THR A 22 -13.10 12.52 -4.11
CA THR A 22 -12.34 12.00 -2.98
C THR A 22 -11.02 11.37 -3.42
N VAL A 23 -11.03 10.61 -4.51
CA VAL A 23 -9.94 9.74 -4.90
C VAL A 23 -9.07 10.34 -6.01
N GLY A 24 -9.69 11.03 -6.97
CA GLY A 24 -9.05 11.55 -8.19
C GLY A 24 -7.81 12.42 -7.92
N PRO A 25 -7.90 13.52 -7.14
CA PRO A 25 -6.74 14.35 -6.85
C PRO A 25 -5.60 13.58 -6.16
N ARG A 26 -5.95 12.59 -5.33
CA ARG A 26 -4.95 11.76 -4.64
C ARG A 26 -4.29 10.81 -5.61
N TRP A 27 -5.03 10.16 -6.50
CA TRP A 27 -4.47 9.31 -7.53
C TRP A 27 -3.53 10.07 -8.48
N VAL A 28 -3.90 11.30 -8.87
CA VAL A 28 -3.02 12.16 -9.67
C VAL A 28 -1.75 12.49 -8.89
N GLY A 29 -1.87 12.89 -7.63
CA GLY A 29 -0.71 13.14 -6.76
C GLY A 29 0.18 11.89 -6.59
N THR A 30 -0.42 10.73 -6.32
CA THR A 30 0.27 9.44 -6.24
C THR A 30 1.01 9.13 -7.55
N ALA A 31 0.38 9.33 -8.71
CA ALA A 31 1.00 9.11 -10.00
C ALA A 31 2.20 10.04 -10.24
N LEU A 32 2.08 11.34 -9.92
CA LEU A 32 3.18 12.29 -10.00
C LEU A 32 4.34 11.91 -9.08
N CYS A 33 4.04 11.49 -7.85
CA CYS A 33 5.04 11.01 -6.91
C CYS A 33 5.72 9.72 -7.40
N LEU A 34 4.99 8.81 -8.05
CA LEU A 34 5.57 7.60 -8.64
C LEU A 34 6.46 7.92 -9.84
N LEU A 35 6.09 8.89 -10.67
CA LEU A 35 6.96 9.38 -11.75
C LEU A 35 8.23 10.03 -11.18
N ALA A 36 8.11 10.82 -10.10
CA ALA A 36 9.25 11.39 -9.41
C ALA A 36 10.15 10.30 -8.80
N TRP A 37 9.57 9.25 -8.22
CA TRP A 37 10.30 8.09 -7.73
C TRP A 37 11.08 7.37 -8.84
N LEU A 38 10.45 7.09 -9.99
CA LEU A 38 11.13 6.49 -11.14
C LEU A 38 12.25 7.39 -11.69
N ALA A 39 12.00 8.70 -11.78
CA ALA A 39 12.99 9.66 -12.24
C ALA A 39 14.19 9.72 -11.29
N ALA A 40 13.95 9.80 -9.98
CA ALA A 40 15.00 9.82 -8.96
C ALA A 40 15.78 8.49 -8.89
N GLY A 41 15.08 7.36 -9.04
CA GLY A 41 15.70 6.03 -9.04
C GLY A 41 16.62 5.76 -10.23
N SER A 42 16.46 6.51 -11.34
CA SER A 42 17.37 6.39 -12.49
C SER A 42 18.73 7.05 -12.27
N ALA A 43 18.82 7.97 -11.31
CA ALA A 43 20.06 8.61 -10.93
C ALA A 43 20.67 7.85 -9.73
N SER A 44 21.82 7.19 -9.93
CA SER A 44 22.49 6.38 -8.91
C SER A 44 23.25 7.20 -7.86
N THR A 45 22.64 8.25 -7.30
CA THR A 45 23.28 9.10 -6.28
C THR A 45 22.60 8.95 -4.91
N PRO A 46 23.32 9.19 -3.78
CA PRO A 46 22.72 9.12 -2.45
C PRO A 46 21.54 10.08 -2.28
N ALA A 47 21.68 11.32 -2.77
CA ALA A 47 20.64 12.35 -2.67
C ALA A 47 19.36 11.92 -3.42
N THR A 48 19.51 11.32 -4.60
CA THR A 48 18.36 10.87 -5.39
C THR A 48 17.71 9.61 -4.81
N ALA A 49 18.45 8.74 -4.11
CA ALA A 49 17.87 7.61 -3.38
C ALA A 49 16.96 8.06 -2.22
N TRP A 50 17.36 9.10 -1.46
CA TRP A 50 16.50 9.69 -0.42
C TRP A 50 15.31 10.44 -1.00
N LEU A 51 15.50 11.19 -2.09
CA LEU A 51 14.38 11.82 -2.80
C LEU A 51 13.38 10.78 -3.32
N ALA A 52 13.86 9.66 -3.84
CA ALA A 52 13.03 8.53 -4.26
C ALA A 52 12.22 7.98 -3.07
N LEU A 53 12.85 7.80 -1.91
CA LEU A 53 12.15 7.35 -0.70
C LEU A 53 11.07 8.34 -0.26
N VAL A 54 11.38 9.64 -0.22
CA VAL A 54 10.42 10.69 0.13
C VAL A 54 9.23 10.68 -0.85
N ALA A 55 9.50 10.57 -2.15
CA ALA A 55 8.44 10.50 -3.16
C ALA A 55 7.50 9.31 -2.94
N VAL A 56 8.01 8.13 -2.65
CA VAL A 56 7.18 6.94 -2.37
C VAL A 56 6.42 7.08 -1.04
N LEU A 57 7.04 7.64 -0.01
CA LEU A 57 6.35 7.90 1.26
C LEU A 57 5.17 8.86 1.05
N VAL A 58 5.36 9.93 0.29
CA VAL A 58 4.26 10.86 -0.07
C VAL A 58 3.19 10.13 -0.88
N ALA A 59 3.57 9.33 -1.89
CA ALA A 59 2.62 8.52 -2.66
C ALA A 59 1.79 7.59 -1.77
N ALA A 60 2.43 6.91 -0.82
CA ALA A 60 1.76 6.04 0.14
C ALA A 60 0.82 6.81 1.06
N THR A 61 1.22 7.99 1.57
CA THR A 61 0.33 8.81 2.40
C THR A 61 -0.91 9.27 1.64
N LEU A 62 -0.77 9.69 0.38
CA LEU A 62 -1.90 10.09 -0.47
C LEU A 62 -2.83 8.90 -0.73
N GLN A 63 -2.27 7.71 -0.97
CA GLN A 63 -3.04 6.51 -1.23
C GLN A 63 -3.76 5.99 0.02
N LEU A 64 -3.10 6.00 1.18
CA LEU A 64 -3.71 5.69 2.48
C LEU A 64 -4.84 6.65 2.81
N GLN A 65 -4.68 7.95 2.53
CA GLN A 65 -5.77 8.92 2.68
C GLN A 65 -6.93 8.63 1.73
N ALA A 66 -6.65 8.23 0.48
CA ALA A 66 -7.70 7.86 -0.47
C ALA A 66 -8.48 6.63 0.04
N LEU A 67 -7.74 5.61 0.49
CA LEU A 67 -8.29 4.37 1.01
C LEU A 67 -9.12 4.58 2.29
N ASN A 68 -8.62 5.36 3.25
CA ASN A 68 -9.35 5.72 4.47
C ASN A 68 -10.65 6.47 4.17
N ARG A 69 -10.63 7.38 3.19
CA ARG A 69 -11.86 8.08 2.79
C ARG A 69 -12.84 7.15 2.08
N LEU A 70 -12.36 6.20 1.28
CA LEU A 70 -13.18 5.14 0.69
C LEU A 70 -13.79 4.22 1.76
N TYR A 71 -13.03 3.82 2.79
CA TYR A 71 -13.57 3.10 3.96
C TYR A 71 -14.65 3.92 4.67
N GLY A 72 -14.43 5.23 4.84
CA GLY A 72 -15.42 6.14 5.42
C GLY A 72 -16.70 6.26 4.60
N LEU A 73 -16.60 6.29 3.27
CA LEU A 73 -17.77 6.28 2.37
C LEU A 73 -18.52 4.94 2.47
N ARG A 74 -17.82 3.81 2.49
CA ARG A 74 -18.40 2.48 2.70
C ARG A 74 -19.13 2.37 4.05
N ALA A 75 -18.57 2.94 5.11
CA ALA A 75 -19.20 2.94 6.42
C ALA A 75 -20.47 3.81 6.47
N LYS A 76 -20.50 4.94 5.75
CA LYS A 76 -21.63 5.89 5.73
C LYS A 76 -22.78 5.46 4.83
N PHE A 77 -22.49 4.90 3.66
CA PHE A 77 -23.50 4.63 2.62
C PHE A 77 -23.75 3.12 2.42
N GLY A 78 -23.07 2.25 3.18
CA GLY A 78 -23.21 0.80 3.09
C GLY A 78 -22.39 0.18 1.96
N ARG A 79 -22.84 -0.95 1.41
CA ARG A 79 -22.14 -1.64 0.32
C ARG A 79 -22.18 -0.76 -0.93
N ALA A 80 -21.01 -0.25 -1.34
CA ALA A 80 -20.85 0.40 -2.62
C ALA A 80 -21.33 -0.53 -3.76
N PRO A 81 -21.96 0.03 -4.82
CA PRO A 81 -22.30 -0.74 -6.01
C PRO A 81 -21.02 -1.39 -6.56
N LYS A 82 -21.16 -2.61 -7.10
CA LYS A 82 -20.02 -3.44 -7.56
C LYS A 82 -19.08 -2.68 -8.50
N SER A 83 -19.62 -1.80 -9.34
CA SER A 83 -18.85 -0.95 -10.26
C SER A 83 -17.93 0.04 -9.53
N LEU A 84 -18.43 0.77 -8.52
CA LEU A 84 -17.59 1.71 -7.75
C LEU A 84 -16.52 0.98 -6.94
N TYR A 85 -16.85 -0.20 -6.43
CA TYR A 85 -15.87 -1.04 -5.75
C TYR A 85 -14.73 -1.47 -6.69
N LEU A 86 -15.07 -2.00 -7.86
CA LEU A 86 -14.08 -2.44 -8.85
C LEU A 86 -13.26 -1.27 -9.41
N LEU A 87 -13.85 -0.10 -9.62
CA LEU A 87 -13.21 1.01 -10.31
C LEU A 87 -12.35 1.88 -9.38
N TYR A 88 -12.69 1.98 -8.10
CA TYR A 88 -11.98 2.86 -7.15
C TYR A 88 -11.38 2.09 -5.99
N PHE A 89 -12.13 1.19 -5.37
CA PHE A 89 -11.73 0.57 -4.11
C PHE A 89 -10.64 -0.48 -4.31
N LEU A 90 -10.87 -1.41 -5.23
CA LEU A 90 -9.94 -2.48 -5.57
C LEU A 90 -8.57 -1.94 -6.05
N PRO A 91 -8.49 -1.03 -7.03
CA PRO A 91 -7.21 -0.47 -7.45
C PRO A 91 -6.54 0.39 -6.38
N THR A 92 -7.32 1.13 -5.55
CA THR A 92 -6.72 1.91 -4.46
C THR A 92 -6.08 1.00 -3.42
N SER A 93 -6.80 -0.06 -3.01
CA SER A 93 -6.33 -1.05 -2.04
C SER A 93 -5.09 -1.79 -2.55
N MET A 94 -5.13 -2.31 -3.78
CA MET A 94 -4.02 -3.00 -4.41
C MET A 94 -2.78 -2.10 -4.53
N LEU A 95 -2.95 -0.85 -4.98
CA LEU A 95 -1.83 0.09 -5.09
C LEU A 95 -1.26 0.45 -3.71
N THR A 96 -2.10 0.57 -2.68
CA THR A 96 -1.65 0.86 -1.31
C THR A 96 -0.81 -0.28 -0.76
N ALA A 97 -1.25 -1.54 -0.96
CA ALA A 97 -0.49 -2.71 -0.58
C ALA A 97 0.86 -2.78 -1.30
N TRP A 98 0.85 -2.57 -2.62
CA TRP A 98 2.08 -2.54 -3.41
C TRP A 98 3.06 -1.44 -2.94
N LEU A 99 2.56 -0.25 -2.60
CA LEU A 99 3.38 0.85 -2.09
C LEU A 99 4.11 0.49 -0.79
N THR A 100 3.54 -0.35 0.09
CA THR A 100 4.25 -0.80 1.31
C THR A 100 5.53 -1.59 0.98
N LEU A 101 5.48 -2.42 -0.07
CA LEU A 101 6.65 -3.13 -0.58
C LEU A 101 7.66 -2.16 -1.18
N VAL A 102 7.19 -1.22 -2.02
CA VAL A 102 8.06 -0.24 -2.68
C VAL A 102 8.78 0.65 -1.67
N ILE A 103 8.10 1.09 -0.60
CA ILE A 103 8.73 1.83 0.50
C ILE A 103 9.84 1.00 1.12
N SER A 104 9.56 -0.27 1.40
CA SER A 104 10.50 -1.18 2.04
C SER A 104 11.76 -1.37 1.18
N CYS A 105 11.59 -1.65 -0.11
CA CYS A 105 12.71 -1.80 -1.06
C CYS A 105 13.47 -0.50 -1.29
N THR A 106 12.77 0.62 -1.47
CA THR A 106 13.40 1.93 -1.71
C THR A 106 14.12 2.43 -0.46
N GLY A 107 13.57 2.17 0.73
CA GLY A 107 14.19 2.49 2.01
C GLY A 107 15.48 1.71 2.21
N LEU A 108 15.47 0.40 1.94
CA LEU A 108 16.67 -0.42 1.96
C LEU A 108 17.73 0.12 0.98
N ALA A 109 17.34 0.42 -0.26
CA ALA A 109 18.25 0.98 -1.26
C ALA A 109 18.85 2.31 -0.78
N ALA A 110 18.05 3.22 -0.23
CA ALA A 110 18.55 4.50 0.31
C ALA A 110 19.54 4.30 1.48
N MET A 111 19.26 3.34 2.37
CA MET A 111 20.16 3.00 3.47
C MET A 111 21.48 2.40 2.97
N THR A 112 21.46 1.51 1.97
CA THR A 112 22.69 0.89 1.45
C THR A 112 23.69 1.89 0.85
N VAL A 113 23.19 3.02 0.36
CA VAL A 113 24.03 4.08 -0.24
C VAL A 113 24.58 5.04 0.83
N THR A 114 24.07 5.01 2.06
CA THR A 114 24.40 6.00 3.10
C THR A 114 24.94 5.44 4.41
N VAL A 115 24.66 4.18 4.73
CA VAL A 115 25.05 3.54 5.99
C VAL A 115 26.09 2.45 5.69
N ASP A 116 27.11 2.38 6.55
CA ASP A 116 28.12 1.34 6.47
C ASP A 116 27.47 -0.04 6.66
N THR A 117 27.93 -1.02 5.88
CA THR A 117 27.30 -2.36 5.78
C THR A 117 27.08 -3.06 7.13
N LYS A 118 27.85 -2.73 8.17
CA LYS A 118 27.75 -3.33 9.51
C LYS A 118 26.57 -2.82 10.35
N ASP A 119 26.13 -1.58 10.14
CA ASP A 119 24.99 -0.98 10.87
C ASP A 119 23.68 -1.10 10.07
N LEU A 120 23.78 -1.56 8.82
CA LEU A 120 22.69 -1.68 7.88
C LEU A 120 21.66 -2.74 8.32
N ASP A 121 22.12 -3.86 8.88
CA ASP A 121 21.26 -5.01 9.18
C ASP A 121 20.17 -4.68 10.20
N VAL A 122 20.52 -3.99 11.30
CA VAL A 122 19.55 -3.67 12.36
C VAL A 122 18.56 -2.60 11.89
N ALA A 123 19.04 -1.53 11.25
CA ALA A 123 18.20 -0.43 10.78
C ALA A 123 17.24 -0.90 9.67
N ALA A 124 17.71 -1.72 8.74
CA ALA A 124 16.91 -2.31 7.68
C ALA A 124 15.83 -3.24 8.24
N VAL A 125 16.17 -4.12 9.19
CA VAL A 125 15.22 -5.05 9.80
C VAL A 125 14.14 -4.30 10.57
N VAL A 126 14.50 -3.30 11.38
CA VAL A 126 13.53 -2.49 12.13
C VAL A 126 12.60 -1.74 11.16
N PHE A 127 13.15 -1.11 10.12
CA PHE A 127 12.34 -0.39 9.14
C PHE A 127 11.35 -1.30 8.40
N MET A 128 11.84 -2.45 7.92
CA MET A 128 11.01 -3.48 7.27
C MET A 128 9.92 -3.98 8.21
N ALA A 129 10.25 -4.28 9.47
CA ALA A 129 9.28 -4.75 10.47
C ALA A 129 8.18 -3.71 10.73
N VAL A 130 8.53 -2.42 10.81
CA VAL A 130 7.56 -1.34 10.99
C VAL A 130 6.63 -1.23 9.78
N MET A 131 7.15 -1.33 8.56
CA MET A 131 6.34 -1.25 7.34
C MET A 131 5.40 -2.46 7.19
N VAL A 132 5.90 -3.67 7.44
CA VAL A 132 5.07 -4.90 7.44
C VAL A 132 4.02 -4.84 8.55
N GLY A 133 4.40 -4.35 9.74
CA GLY A 133 3.47 -4.14 10.86
C GLY A 133 2.37 -3.14 10.53
N ALA A 134 2.68 -2.04 9.85
CA ALA A 134 1.69 -1.07 9.39
C ALA A 134 0.72 -1.69 8.35
N GLY A 135 1.23 -2.52 7.43
CA GLY A 135 0.41 -3.28 6.49
C GLY A 135 -0.53 -4.28 7.18
N ALA A 136 0.00 -5.04 8.16
CA ALA A 136 -0.79 -5.98 8.95
C ALA A 136 -1.86 -5.28 9.79
N PHE A 137 -1.54 -4.13 10.40
CA PHE A 137 -2.50 -3.32 11.14
C PHE A 137 -3.68 -2.88 10.26
N MET A 138 -3.40 -2.41 9.04
CA MET A 138 -4.44 -2.03 8.09
C MET A 138 -5.33 -3.22 7.70
N LEU A 139 -4.73 -4.39 7.51
CA LEU A 139 -5.46 -5.62 7.19
C LEU A 139 -6.43 -6.02 8.31
N VAL A 140 -5.97 -6.01 9.56
CA VAL A 140 -6.80 -6.35 10.74
C VAL A 140 -7.90 -5.32 10.95
N HIS A 141 -7.60 -4.03 10.80
CA HIS A 141 -8.56 -2.97 11.11
C HIS A 141 -9.66 -2.83 10.05
N HIS A 142 -9.34 -3.04 8.77
CA HIS A 142 -10.28 -2.81 7.67
C HIS A 142 -10.81 -4.09 7.00
N ARG A 143 -10.27 -5.27 7.35
CA ARG A 143 -10.63 -6.58 6.78
C ARG A 143 -10.67 -6.59 5.26
N ASP A 144 -9.66 -5.96 4.66
CA ASP A 144 -9.57 -5.84 3.20
C ASP A 144 -8.79 -7.02 2.60
N THR A 145 -9.51 -8.04 2.16
CA THR A 145 -8.92 -9.25 1.56
C THR A 145 -8.13 -8.96 0.29
N VAL A 146 -8.47 -7.91 -0.47
CA VAL A 146 -7.71 -7.53 -1.67
C VAL A 146 -6.33 -7.02 -1.27
N PHE A 147 -6.26 -6.22 -0.22
CA PHE A 147 -5.00 -5.73 0.34
C PHE A 147 -4.12 -6.92 0.77
N GLY A 148 -4.69 -7.87 1.51
CA GLY A 148 -3.98 -9.06 1.98
C GLY A 148 -3.51 -9.99 0.85
N LEU A 149 -4.35 -10.22 -0.17
CA LEU A 149 -3.94 -10.99 -1.36
C LEU A 149 -2.80 -10.31 -2.12
N THR A 150 -2.83 -8.99 -2.22
CA THR A 150 -1.75 -8.23 -2.87
C THR A 150 -0.44 -8.35 -2.09
N LEU A 151 -0.50 -8.33 -0.74
CA LEU A 151 0.68 -8.59 0.09
C LEU A 151 1.20 -10.02 -0.06
N ILE A 152 0.32 -11.03 -0.09
CA ILE A 152 0.72 -12.43 -0.34
C ILE A 152 1.44 -12.53 -1.69
N TRP A 153 0.86 -11.99 -2.75
CA TRP A 153 1.48 -11.96 -4.07
C TRP A 153 2.85 -11.28 -4.06
N ALA A 154 2.97 -10.15 -3.37
CA ALA A 154 4.24 -9.45 -3.22
C ALA A 154 5.30 -10.31 -2.51
N PHE A 155 4.95 -10.97 -1.40
CA PHE A 155 5.90 -11.83 -0.67
C PHE A 155 6.27 -13.09 -1.44
N VAL A 156 5.36 -13.67 -2.24
CA VAL A 156 5.68 -14.76 -3.17
C VAL A 156 6.73 -14.30 -4.19
N GLY A 157 6.56 -13.10 -4.77
CA GLY A 157 7.56 -12.54 -5.67
C GLY A 157 8.93 -12.33 -5.01
N VAL A 158 8.96 -11.90 -3.73
CA VAL A 158 10.21 -11.80 -2.94
C VAL A 158 10.85 -13.17 -2.75
N TYR A 159 10.07 -14.21 -2.44
CA TYR A 159 10.55 -15.57 -2.30
C TYR A 159 11.16 -16.11 -3.61
N GLU A 160 10.45 -15.96 -4.73
CA GLU A 160 10.93 -16.41 -6.04
C GLU A 160 12.23 -15.68 -6.43
N ALA A 161 12.27 -14.36 -6.26
CA ALA A 161 13.48 -13.58 -6.55
C ALA A 161 14.66 -13.96 -5.66
N ALA A 162 14.43 -14.27 -4.37
CA ALA A 162 15.47 -14.71 -3.44
C ALA A 162 15.99 -16.11 -3.80
N LYS A 163 15.09 -17.02 -4.21
CA LYS A 163 15.43 -18.36 -4.66
C LYS A 163 16.29 -18.34 -5.93
N ASP A 164 15.89 -17.56 -6.92
CA ASP A 164 16.58 -17.49 -8.22
C ASP A 164 17.99 -16.87 -8.10
N ARG A 165 18.18 -15.96 -7.14
CA ARG A 165 19.46 -15.30 -6.89
C ARG A 165 20.39 -16.07 -5.96
N GLY A 166 19.98 -17.24 -5.46
CA GLY A 166 20.75 -17.99 -4.47
C GLY A 166 20.97 -17.21 -3.16
N ALA A 167 20.05 -16.32 -2.81
CA ALA A 167 20.13 -15.54 -1.58
C ALA A 167 20.00 -16.45 -0.34
N GLU A 168 20.47 -15.97 0.81
CA GLU A 168 20.40 -16.71 2.07
C GLU A 168 19.00 -17.26 2.35
N HIS A 169 18.95 -18.48 2.89
CA HIS A 169 17.71 -19.15 3.26
C HIS A 169 16.86 -18.34 4.26
N SER A 170 17.50 -17.46 5.06
CA SER A 170 16.85 -16.54 5.99
C SER A 170 15.77 -15.67 5.33
N VAL A 171 16.08 -15.08 4.16
CA VAL A 171 15.15 -14.22 3.41
C VAL A 171 13.99 -15.03 2.84
N GLN A 172 14.28 -16.23 2.35
CA GLN A 172 13.27 -17.14 1.80
C GLN A 172 12.26 -17.58 2.89
N TYR A 173 12.75 -17.95 4.07
CA TYR A 173 11.90 -18.32 5.20
C TYR A 173 11.12 -17.13 5.77
N ALA A 174 11.71 -15.93 5.81
CA ALA A 174 11.02 -14.72 6.22
C ALA A 174 9.86 -14.37 5.28
N ALA A 175 10.06 -14.51 3.96
CA ALA A 175 9.00 -14.31 2.97
C ALA A 175 7.87 -15.34 3.13
N LEU A 176 8.20 -16.64 3.28
CA LEU A 176 7.21 -17.69 3.53
C LEU A 176 6.44 -17.49 4.84
N GLY A 177 7.14 -17.14 5.92
CA GLY A 177 6.52 -16.82 7.20
C GLY A 177 5.56 -15.64 7.11
N SER A 178 5.93 -14.60 6.34
CA SER A 178 5.07 -13.45 6.08
C SER A 178 3.82 -13.83 5.27
N VAL A 179 3.95 -14.72 4.27
CA VAL A 179 2.79 -15.25 3.52
C VAL A 179 1.83 -15.99 4.45
N VAL A 180 2.33 -16.88 5.31
CA VAL A 180 1.51 -17.64 6.26
C VAL A 180 0.81 -16.68 7.22
N LEU A 181 1.53 -15.73 7.79
CA LEU A 181 0.98 -14.73 8.71
C LEU A 181 -0.14 -13.92 8.05
N VAL A 182 0.10 -13.34 6.87
CA VAL A 182 -0.91 -12.55 6.15
C VAL A 182 -2.12 -13.40 5.78
N THR A 183 -1.90 -14.67 5.39
CA THR A 183 -3.00 -15.61 5.10
C THR A 183 -3.87 -15.85 6.32
N ILE A 184 -3.27 -16.07 7.49
CA ILE A 184 -4.02 -16.22 8.75
C ILE A 184 -4.79 -14.95 9.08
N LEU A 185 -4.16 -13.77 8.95
CA LEU A 185 -4.81 -12.49 9.21
C LEU A 185 -5.97 -12.19 8.24
N CYS A 186 -5.94 -12.72 7.01
CA CYS A 186 -7.06 -12.64 6.07
C CYS A 186 -8.25 -13.53 6.45
N LEU A 187 -8.05 -14.57 7.26
CA LEU A 187 -9.06 -15.56 7.62
C LEU A 187 -9.81 -15.22 8.93
N VAL A 188 -9.32 -14.24 9.71
CA VAL A 188 -9.85 -13.82 11.04
C VAL A 188 -10.66 -12.52 10.93
#